data_AF-A0A3Y7SKD7-F1
#
_entry.id   AF-A0A3Y7SKD7-F1
#
_cell.length_a   1.000
_cell.length_b   1.000
_cell.length_c   1.000
_cell.angle_alpha   90.00
_cell.angle_beta   90.00
_cell.angle_gamma   90.00
#
_symmetry.space_group_name_H-M   'P 1'
#
loop_
_entity.id
_entity.type
_entity.pdbx_description
1 polymer ?
#
loop_
_entity_poly.entity_id
_entity_poly.type
_entity_poly.pdbx_seq_one_letter_code
_entity_poly.pdbx_strand_id
1 'polypeptide(L)'
;MNNNHARSELAKVTFTYDDTQRSEEIIALKTLVFSILRNLPHDTAINTIKTIEKNHQNPVLNSLCKEMVDAMISTMSVNTED
;
A
#
# COMPACT_ATOMS: atom_id res chain seq x y z
N MET A 1 -44.25 10.77 -13.85
CA MET A 1 -42.79 10.64 -13.99
C MET A 1 -42.21 10.62 -12.59
N ASN A 2 -41.80 9.45 -12.09
CA ASN A 2 -41.24 9.31 -10.74
C ASN A 2 -39.77 8.89 -10.89
N ASN A 3 -38.87 9.80 -10.53
CA ASN A 3 -37.44 9.57 -10.53
C ASN A 3 -37.08 8.65 -9.36
N ASN A 4 -37.03 7.35 -9.63
CA ASN A 4 -36.33 6.43 -8.74
C ASN A 4 -34.83 6.68 -8.88
N HIS A 5 -34.31 7.56 -8.02
CA HIS A 5 -32.89 7.59 -7.70
C HIS A 5 -32.51 6.24 -7.09
N ALA A 6 -32.07 5.31 -7.95
CA ALA A 6 -31.27 4.17 -7.54
C ALA A 6 -29.94 4.74 -7.02
N ARG A 7 -29.93 5.10 -5.74
CA ARG A 7 -28.74 5.47 -4.99
C ARG A 7 -27.90 4.19 -4.97
N SER A 8 -26.89 4.14 -5.84
CA SER A 8 -25.88 3.07 -5.84
C SER A 8 -25.31 2.98 -4.43
N GLU A 9 -25.76 1.99 -3.66
CA GLU A 9 -25.17 1.66 -2.36
C GLU A 9 -23.77 1.14 -2.64
N LEU A 10 -22.80 2.05 -2.63
CA LEU A 10 -21.38 1.72 -2.69
C LEU A 10 -21.10 0.69 -1.58
N ALA A 11 -20.60 -0.48 -1.97
CA ALA A 11 -20.27 -1.55 -1.03
C ALA A 11 -19.36 -0.99 0.08
N LYS A 12 -19.85 -1.02 1.31
CA LYS A 12 -19.08 -0.53 2.47
C LYS A 12 -18.06 -1.60 2.83
N VAL A 13 -16.80 -1.34 2.51
CA VAL A 13 -15.68 -2.19 2.95
C VAL A 13 -15.35 -1.84 4.40
N THR A 14 -15.36 -2.84 5.27
CA THR A 14 -14.99 -2.70 6.69
C THR A 14 -13.93 -3.72 7.06
N PHE A 15 -12.95 -3.29 7.85
CA PHE A 15 -11.91 -4.15 8.41
C PHE A 15 -12.08 -4.22 9.92
N THR A 16 -11.90 -5.41 10.48
CA THR A 16 -11.75 -5.60 11.93
C THR A 16 -10.30 -5.39 12.32
N TYR A 17 -10.06 -5.01 13.56
CA TYR A 17 -8.74 -4.77 14.11
C TYR A 17 -8.68 -5.37 15.52
N ASP A 18 -7.69 -6.22 15.75
CA ASP A 18 -7.44 -6.85 17.05
C ASP A 18 -6.22 -6.22 17.74
N ASP A 19 -6.46 -5.48 18.82
CA ASP A 19 -5.40 -4.82 19.60
C ASP A 19 -4.36 -5.80 20.14
N THR A 20 -4.73 -7.07 20.38
CA THR A 20 -3.81 -8.08 20.91
C THR A 20 -2.79 -8.58 19.88
N GLN A 21 -3.07 -8.37 18.59
CA GLN A 21 -2.24 -8.80 17.46
C GLN A 21 -1.78 -7.63 16.59
N ARG A 22 -1.85 -6.39 17.13
CA ARG A 22 -1.55 -5.16 16.39
C ARG A 22 -0.20 -5.21 15.66
N SER A 23 0.84 -5.73 16.32
CA SER A 23 2.18 -5.84 15.73
C SER A 23 2.21 -6.76 14.52
N GLU A 24 1.60 -7.92 14.64
CA GLU A 24 1.53 -8.97 13.63
C GLU A 24 0.66 -8.51 12.45
N GLU A 25 -0.48 -7.88 12.71
CA GLU A 25 -1.34 -7.29 11.68
C GLU A 25 -0.59 -6.22 10.88
N ILE A 26 0.16 -5.33 11.54
CA ILE A 26 0.96 -4.31 10.87
C ILE A 26 2.03 -4.96 9.98
N ILE A 27 2.73 -5.98 10.48
CA ILE A 27 3.73 -6.70 9.68
C ILE A 27 3.08 -7.34 8.46
N ALA A 28 1.96 -8.05 8.65
CA ALA A 28 1.23 -8.68 7.56
C ALA A 28 0.77 -7.67 6.49
N LEU A 29 0.24 -6.52 6.91
CA LEU A 29 -0.14 -5.44 6.01
C LEU A 29 1.05 -4.87 5.24
N LYS A 30 2.18 -4.59 5.92
CA LYS A 30 3.40 -4.12 5.25
C LYS A 30 3.88 -5.13 4.21
N THR A 31 3.91 -6.41 4.55
CA THR A 31 4.30 -7.50 3.64
C THR A 31 3.36 -7.58 2.44
N LEU A 32 2.05 -7.57 2.67
CA LEU A 32 1.05 -7.64 1.59
C LEU A 32 1.20 -6.46 0.61
N VAL A 33 1.30 -5.23 1.13
CA VAL A 33 1.48 -4.04 0.30
C VAL A 33 2.79 -4.11 -0.47
N PHE A 34 3.88 -4.53 0.15
CA PHE A 34 5.16 -4.69 -0.53
C PHE A 34 5.11 -5.75 -1.64
N SER A 35 4.45 -6.89 -1.41
CA SER A 35 4.23 -7.92 -2.44
C SER A 35 3.43 -7.38 -3.62
N ILE A 36 2.40 -6.55 -3.38
CA ILE A 36 1.63 -5.91 -4.46
C ILE A 36 2.54 -4.95 -5.24
N LEU A 37 3.29 -4.09 -4.55
CA LEU A 37 4.20 -3.12 -5.18
C LEU A 37 5.30 -3.81 -6.01
N ARG A 38 5.82 -4.96 -5.57
CA ARG A 38 6.80 -5.76 -6.32
C ARG A 38 6.29 -6.34 -7.64
N ASN A 39 4.96 -6.45 -7.81
CA ASN A 39 4.36 -6.91 -9.06
C ASN A 39 4.14 -5.78 -10.08
N LEU A 40 4.42 -4.53 -9.71
CA LEU A 40 4.37 -3.39 -10.62
C LEU A 40 5.73 -3.16 -11.29
N PRO A 41 5.79 -2.52 -12.46
CA PRO A 41 7.05 -2.00 -13.00
C PRO A 41 7.74 -1.11 -11.96
N HIS A 42 9.06 -1.26 -11.80
CA HIS A 42 9.82 -0.62 -10.72
C HIS A 42 9.60 0.90 -10.64
N ASP A 43 9.67 1.60 -11.77
CA ASP A 43 9.43 3.04 -11.81
C ASP A 43 8.01 3.41 -11.39
N THR A 44 7.02 2.60 -11.76
CA THR A 44 5.63 2.77 -11.34
C THR A 44 5.51 2.58 -9.83
N ALA A 45 6.08 1.52 -9.26
CA ALA A 45 6.05 1.25 -7.82
C ALA A 45 6.69 2.39 -7.01
N ILE A 46 7.90 2.83 -7.40
CA ILE A 46 8.62 3.93 -6.75
C ILE A 46 7.82 5.23 -6.83
N ASN A 47 7.24 5.54 -7.99
CA ASN A 47 6.44 6.75 -8.17
C ASN A 47 5.13 6.70 -7.35
N THR A 48 4.50 5.53 -7.22
CA THR A 48 3.34 5.34 -6.35
C THR A 48 3.69 5.63 -4.90
N ILE A 49 4.79 5.08 -4.38
CA ILE A 49 5.22 5.30 -2.99
C ILE A 49 5.54 6.77 -2.74
N LYS A 50 6.28 7.42 -3.64
CA LYS A 50 6.61 8.86 -3.55
C LYS A 50 5.36 9.76 -3.61
N THR A 51 4.36 9.37 -4.38
CA THR A 51 3.09 10.11 -4.47
C THR A 51 2.32 10.03 -3.15
N ILE A 52 2.29 8.84 -2.52
CA ILE A 52 1.68 8.65 -1.20
C ILE A 52 2.40 9.54 -0.16
N GLU A 53 3.73 9.48 -0.10
CA GLU A 53 4.51 10.31 0.83
C GLU A 53 4.21 11.82 0.68
N LYS A 54 4.15 12.33 -0.55
CA LYS A 54 3.90 13.76 -0.82
C LYS A 54 2.51 14.22 -0.42
N ASN A 55 1.51 13.35 -0.50
CA ASN A 55 0.11 13.71 -0.28
C ASN A 55 -0.32 13.58 1.20
N HIS A 56 0.54 13.05 2.07
CA HIS A 56 0.23 12.80 3.47
C HIS A 56 1.29 13.38 4.40
N GLN A 57 0.89 14.28 5.30
CA GLN A 57 1.75 14.77 6.38
C GLN A 57 1.69 13.83 7.59
N ASN A 58 2.11 12.57 7.42
CA ASN A 58 2.13 11.57 8.48
C ASN A 58 3.55 10.98 8.63
N PRO A 59 4.26 11.28 9.73
CA PRO A 59 5.62 10.79 9.96
C PRO A 59 5.77 9.26 9.92
N VAL A 60 4.78 8.52 10.41
CA VAL A 60 4.78 7.05 10.41
C VAL A 60 4.64 6.52 8.98
N LEU A 61 3.76 7.14 8.19
CA LEU A 61 3.60 6.80 6.78
C LEU A 61 4.87 7.14 5.98
N ASN A 62 5.52 8.27 6.26
CA ASN A 62 6.75 8.65 5.57
C ASN A 62 7.89 7.67 5.87
N SER A 63 8.03 7.23 7.13
CA SER A 63 8.99 6.18 7.50
C SER A 63 8.72 4.90 6.72
N LEU A 64 7.45 4.50 6.63
CA LEU A 64 7.05 3.31 5.87
C LEU A 64 7.34 3.46 4.36
N CYS A 65 7.02 4.61 3.76
CA CYS A 65 7.31 4.88 2.36
C CYS A 65 8.82 4.78 2.08
N LYS A 66 9.66 5.31 2.98
CA LYS A 66 11.11 5.19 2.87
C LYS A 66 11.58 3.73 2.96
N GLU A 67 11.12 2.99 3.97
CA GLU A 67 11.41 1.55 4.12
C GLU A 67 11.05 0.76 2.85
N MET A 68 9.89 1.05 2.24
CA MET A 68 9.44 0.37 1.02
C MET A 68 10.29 0.74 -0.21
N VAL A 69 10.68 2.01 -0.38
CA VAL A 69 11.56 2.42 -1.48
C VAL A 69 12.93 1.76 -1.34
N ASP A 70 13.51 1.77 -0.14
CA ASP A 70 14.81 1.15 0.13
C ASP A 70 14.78 -0.37 -0.15
N ALA A 71 13.71 -1.05 0.25
CA ALA A 71 13.51 -2.48 -0.03
C ALA A 71 13.31 -2.76 -1.54
N MET A 72 12.57 -1.91 -2.26
CA MET A 72 12.40 -2.02 -3.72
C MET A 72 13.73 -1.86 -4.45
N ILE A 73 14.54 -0.86 -4.09
CA ILE A 73 15.87 -0.64 -4.68
C ILE A 73 16.80 -1.81 -4.38
N SER A 74 16.82 -2.29 -3.13
CA SER A 74 17.70 -3.39 -2.71
C SER A 74 17.39 -4.72 -3.41
N THR A 75 16.14 -4.93 -3.82
CA THR A 75 15.69 -6.12 -4.54
C THR A 75 15.83 -6.01 -6.07
N MET A 76 16.23 -4.84 -6.60
CA MET A 76 16.53 -4.67 -8.04
C MET A 76 17.84 -5.35 -8.46
N SER A 77 18.82 -5.42 -7.54
CA SER A 77 20.16 -5.96 -7.81
C SER A 77 20.22 -7.47 -8.00
N VAL A 78 19.11 -8.19 -7.81
CA VAL A 78 19.04 -9.66 -7.79
C VAL A 78 18.43 -10.22 -9.10
N ASN A 79 18.04 -9.37 -10.05
CA ASN A 79 17.44 -9.81 -11.33
C ASN A 79 18.44 -9.85 -12.50
N THR A 80 19.75 -9.89 -12.26
CA THR A 80 20.73 -10.27 -13.28
C THR A 80 21.19 -11.70 -13.04
N GLU A 81 20.35 -12.67 -13.40
CA GLU A 81 20.73 -14.06 -13.69
C GLU A 81 19.48 -14.77 -14.25
N ASP A 82 19.35 -14.71 -15.59
CA ASP A 82 19.01 -15.80 -16.54
C ASP A 82 18.49 -15.23 -17.88
#